data_AF-A0A6N4QYI6-F1
#
_entry.id   AF-A0A6N4QYI6-F1
#
_cell.length_a   1.000
_cell.length_b   1.000
_cell.length_c   1.000
_cell.angle_alpha   90.00
_cell.angle_beta   90.00
_cell.angle_gamma   90.00
#
_symmetry.space_group_name_H-M   'P 1'
#
loop_
_entity.id
_entity.type
_entity.pdbx_description
1 polymer ?
#
loop_
_entity_poly.entity_id
_entity_poly.type
_entity_poly.pdbx_seq_one_letter_code
_entity_poly.pdbx_strand_id
1 'polypeptide(L)'
;MSFRKKISRFCRKIWILPLLFLLPQGIFSWGTHYLVMDRALEHPSMQFVSQEVVSESLDSFVKKEKDSLKVLFDEFAAWEIERGSNRFKKVEFNTKSPTVLDFLKAARLNPATKFMEVERILPGSKNMNGDVPVSAITPYLPDLAELPARFRSTAGKKIKIRNVLYTFIDEPDWGMDHSLWDFEEYGYGKQPYGKPQGESSKAPFHMQFQNENWILSLFAPEIVEGGMILDRIELFSRLSKLAGKTGHDYWRYRFAAWACHYIQDIGQPYHSKAVPDAGFFYYLKFAFSSKESKKETKARTTQLVSNRHFLYEDFVSYGLIQFYKSPTPVTTTLAGFLTKDFDGFPEESSNGDLMKFVGKRAASHAADINESIIDTFGYEYTMKPEYDLEKELGTKMKEIFPTLDPQKADHLLEETGRDFSLTGSATREILRSLLKN
;
A
#
# COMPACT_ATOMS: atom_id res chain seq x y z
N MET A 1 39.76 -21.15 -45.80
CA MET A 1 39.77 -19.88 -45.03
C MET A 1 38.45 -19.14 -45.25
N SER A 2 37.57 -19.27 -44.25
CA SER A 2 36.37 -18.49 -43.89
C SER A 2 35.52 -17.80 -44.98
N PHE A 3 34.49 -18.52 -45.42
CA PHE A 3 33.26 -18.00 -46.02
C PHE A 3 32.36 -17.42 -44.90
N ARG A 4 32.68 -16.22 -44.41
CA ARG A 4 31.84 -15.47 -43.44
C ARG A 4 31.70 -14.01 -43.89
N LYS A 5 30.78 -13.75 -44.81
CA LYS A 5 30.22 -12.41 -45.08
C LYS A 5 28.96 -12.56 -45.94
N LYS A 6 27.82 -12.83 -45.28
CA LYS A 6 26.43 -12.54 -45.72
C LYS A 6 25.46 -13.33 -44.85
N ILE A 7 25.20 -12.83 -43.64
CA ILE A 7 23.86 -12.97 -43.04
C ILE A 7 23.43 -11.54 -42.74
N SER A 8 22.61 -11.03 -43.65
CA SER A 8 22.06 -9.69 -43.64
C SER A 8 21.07 -9.54 -42.48
N ARG A 9 21.18 -8.38 -41.83
CA ARG A 9 20.09 -7.58 -41.25
C ARG A 9 18.69 -8.17 -41.51
N PHE A 10 18.23 -8.99 -40.57
CA PHE A 10 16.81 -9.17 -40.32
C PHE A 10 16.56 -8.83 -38.85
N CYS A 11 16.90 -7.59 -38.47
CA CYS A 11 16.40 -7.01 -37.24
C CYS A 11 14.90 -6.78 -37.46
N ARG A 12 14.11 -7.82 -37.18
CA ARG A 12 12.68 -7.70 -36.94
C ARG A 12 12.55 -6.66 -35.84
N LYS A 13 12.15 -5.43 -36.19
CA LYS A 13 11.60 -4.47 -35.23
C LYS A 13 10.32 -5.09 -34.68
N ILE A 14 10.47 -5.95 -33.67
CA ILE A 14 9.35 -6.33 -32.82
C ILE A 14 9.01 -5.05 -32.07
N TRP A 15 7.93 -4.41 -32.48
CA TRP A 15 7.29 -3.39 -31.67
C TRP A 15 6.80 -4.08 -30.39
N ILE A 16 7.63 -4.08 -29.35
CA ILE A 16 7.21 -4.41 -28.00
C ILE A 16 6.30 -3.26 -27.60
N LEU A 17 4.98 -3.47 -27.71
CA LEU A 17 4.01 -2.54 -27.18
C LEU A 17 4.19 -2.57 -25.64
N PRO A 18 4.41 -1.44 -24.97
CA PRO A 18 4.58 -1.42 -23.52
C PRO A 18 3.36 -2.04 -22.84
N LEU A 19 3.61 -2.98 -21.93
CA LEU A 19 2.62 -3.78 -21.25
C LEU A 19 2.04 -2.97 -20.07
N LEU A 20 1.24 -1.94 -20.35
CA LEU A 20 0.55 -1.19 -19.29
C LEU A 20 -0.56 -2.06 -18.66
N PHE A 21 -0.30 -2.90 -17.66
CA PHE A 21 -1.42 -3.51 -16.92
C PHE A 21 -2.30 -2.38 -16.39
N LEU A 22 -3.56 -2.35 -16.85
CA LEU A 22 -4.54 -1.46 -16.25
C LEU A 22 -4.89 -2.15 -14.94
N LEU A 23 -4.39 -1.61 -13.83
CA LEU A 23 -4.86 -1.98 -12.52
C LEU A 23 -6.07 -1.09 -12.20
N PRO A 24 -7.08 -1.62 -11.49
CA PRO A 24 -8.31 -0.90 -11.20
C PRO A 24 -8.05 0.30 -10.28
N GLN A 25 -9.05 1.17 -10.18
CA GLN A 25 -9.00 2.32 -9.29
C GLN A 25 -9.47 1.87 -7.91
N GLY A 26 -8.51 1.42 -7.10
CA GLY A 26 -8.78 0.92 -5.76
C GLY A 26 -8.74 1.98 -4.68
N ILE A 27 -9.83 2.05 -3.92
CA ILE A 27 -9.94 2.85 -2.71
C ILE A 27 -9.29 2.04 -1.57
N PHE A 28 -8.08 2.47 -1.18
CA PHE A 28 -7.24 1.92 -0.11
C PHE A 28 -6.78 0.46 -0.27
N SER A 29 -5.49 0.23 -0.10
CA SER A 29 -4.98 -1.13 0.11
C SER A 29 -5.50 -1.68 1.45
N TRP A 30 -5.88 -2.95 1.51
CA TRP A 30 -6.60 -3.57 2.65
C TRP A 30 -7.92 -2.89 3.04
N GLY A 31 -8.37 -1.86 2.31
CA GLY A 31 -9.54 -1.02 2.58
C GLY A 31 -9.53 -0.21 3.89
N THR A 32 -8.71 -0.57 4.91
CA THR A 32 -8.71 0.05 6.25
C THR A 32 -7.39 -0.12 7.04
N HIS A 33 -6.24 0.39 6.55
CA HIS A 33 -4.96 0.23 7.28
C HIS A 33 -5.00 0.74 8.72
N TYR A 34 -5.74 1.80 9.02
CA TYR A 34 -5.87 2.28 10.40
C TYR A 34 -6.41 1.20 11.36
N LEU A 35 -7.35 0.34 10.93
CA LEU A 35 -7.85 -0.75 11.76
C LEU A 35 -6.82 -1.85 11.89
N VAL A 36 -6.14 -2.18 10.79
CA VAL A 36 -5.04 -3.16 10.75
C VAL A 36 -3.92 -2.75 11.70
N MET A 37 -3.49 -1.49 11.64
CA MET A 37 -2.51 -0.87 12.54
C MET A 37 -3.01 -0.91 13.99
N ASP A 38 -4.20 -0.40 14.29
CA ASP A 38 -4.70 -0.41 15.68
C ASP A 38 -4.72 -1.82 16.28
N ARG A 39 -5.10 -2.83 15.48
CA ARG A 39 -5.01 -4.23 15.89
C ARG A 39 -3.57 -4.70 16.13
N ALA A 40 -2.67 -4.46 15.20
CA ALA A 40 -1.27 -4.87 15.33
C ALA A 40 -0.59 -4.28 16.58
N LEU A 41 -1.01 -3.07 17.01
CA LEU A 41 -0.50 -2.38 18.20
C LEU A 41 -1.00 -2.95 19.54
N GLU A 42 -1.93 -3.92 19.56
CA GLU A 42 -2.32 -4.60 20.80
C GLU A 42 -1.38 -5.72 21.23
N HIS A 43 -0.45 -6.10 20.37
CA HIS A 43 0.54 -7.10 20.74
C HIS A 43 1.39 -6.63 21.94
N PRO A 44 1.72 -7.50 22.91
CA PRO A 44 2.49 -7.12 24.10
C PRO A 44 3.85 -6.46 23.83
N SER A 45 4.46 -6.68 22.66
CA SER A 45 5.72 -5.99 22.29
C SER A 45 5.55 -4.52 21.90
N MET A 46 4.32 -4.00 21.85
CA MET A 46 4.00 -2.62 21.47
C MET A 46 3.60 -1.74 22.67
N GLN A 47 4.01 -2.08 23.91
CA GLN A 47 3.61 -1.33 25.12
C GLN A 47 3.89 0.18 25.09
N PHE A 48 4.89 0.63 24.33
CA PHE A 48 5.24 2.05 24.18
C PHE A 48 4.08 2.90 23.63
N VAL A 49 3.14 2.30 22.89
CA VAL A 49 2.05 3.03 22.21
C VAL A 49 1.06 3.70 23.17
N SER A 50 1.13 3.35 24.45
CA SER A 50 0.35 3.95 25.54
C SER A 50 0.85 5.33 25.96
N GLN A 51 2.10 5.69 25.64
CA GLN A 51 2.67 7.00 25.95
C GLN A 51 2.05 8.10 25.07
N GLU A 52 2.24 9.35 25.48
CA GLU A 52 1.69 10.52 24.79
C GLU A 52 2.79 11.42 24.23
N VAL A 53 2.52 12.03 23.09
CA VAL A 53 3.38 13.01 22.42
C VAL A 53 2.59 14.29 22.14
N VAL A 54 3.27 15.43 22.05
CA VAL A 54 2.63 16.70 21.69
C VAL A 54 2.55 16.81 20.18
N SER A 55 1.36 17.09 19.63
CA SER A 55 1.17 17.30 18.20
C SER A 55 2.06 18.43 17.68
N GLU A 56 2.63 18.26 16.49
CA GLU A 56 3.48 19.26 15.85
C GLU A 56 3.14 19.42 14.37
N SER A 57 3.10 20.67 13.88
CA SER A 57 2.86 20.94 12.47
C SER A 57 4.05 20.53 11.59
N LEU A 58 3.78 20.17 10.34
CA LEU A 58 4.85 19.84 9.39
C LEU A 58 5.73 21.05 9.12
N ASP A 59 5.13 22.24 9.08
CA ASP A 59 5.86 23.51 8.94
C ASP A 59 6.86 23.74 10.07
N SER A 60 6.49 23.45 11.33
CA SER A 60 7.40 23.54 12.47
C SER A 60 8.58 22.58 12.32
N PHE A 61 8.32 21.31 12.03
CA PHE A 61 9.36 20.30 11.80
C PHE A 61 10.31 20.72 10.67
N VAL A 62 9.76 21.07 9.51
CA VAL A 62 10.52 21.47 8.31
C VAL A 62 11.42 22.68 8.57
N LYS A 63 10.95 23.68 9.32
CA LYS A 63 11.74 24.88 9.66
C LYS A 63 12.86 24.59 10.64
N LYS A 64 12.62 23.75 11.66
CA LYS A 64 13.61 23.40 12.68
C LYS A 64 14.69 22.47 12.11
N GLU A 65 14.29 21.51 11.28
CA GLU A 65 15.17 20.44 10.79
C GLU A 65 15.75 20.70 9.40
N LYS A 66 15.70 21.94 8.91
CA LYS A 66 16.04 22.29 7.52
C LYS A 66 17.40 21.77 7.04
N ASP A 67 18.43 21.87 7.88
CA ASP A 67 19.80 21.48 7.50
C ASP A 67 19.94 19.95 7.51
N SER A 68 19.33 19.28 8.51
CA SER A 68 19.28 17.82 8.59
C SER A 68 18.42 17.19 7.51
N LEU A 69 17.32 17.83 7.11
CA LEU A 69 16.48 17.42 5.99
C LEU A 69 17.23 17.50 4.67
N LYS A 70 18.03 18.55 4.45
CA LYS A 70 18.90 18.60 3.27
C LYS A 70 19.84 17.41 3.21
N VAL A 71 20.54 17.11 4.30
CA VAL A 71 21.44 15.96 4.38
C VAL A 71 20.68 14.66 4.11
N LEU A 72 19.52 14.48 4.72
CA LEU A 72 18.69 13.28 4.53
C LEU A 72 18.28 13.09 3.07
N PHE A 73 17.81 14.13 2.39
CA PHE A 73 17.41 14.03 0.98
C PHE A 73 18.61 13.81 0.05
N ASP A 74 19.77 14.41 0.37
CA ASP A 74 21.02 14.17 -0.36
C ASP A 74 21.48 12.71 -0.22
N GLU A 75 21.45 12.16 0.99
CA GLU A 75 21.78 10.75 1.29
C GLU A 75 20.75 9.77 0.70
N PHE A 76 19.47 10.12 0.74
CA PHE A 76 18.42 9.31 0.13
C PHE A 76 18.64 9.21 -1.38
N ALA A 77 18.87 10.34 -2.07
CA ALA A 77 19.19 10.33 -3.48
C ALA A 77 20.45 9.50 -3.79
N ALA A 78 21.50 9.59 -2.96
CA ALA A 78 22.69 8.76 -3.12
C ALA A 78 22.39 7.26 -3.00
N TRP A 79 21.56 6.87 -2.03
CA TRP A 79 21.09 5.49 -1.86
C TRP A 79 20.28 5.01 -3.08
N GLU A 80 19.45 5.86 -3.69
CA GLU A 80 18.72 5.53 -4.91
C GLU A 80 19.68 5.30 -6.11
N ILE A 81 20.72 6.12 -6.24
CA ILE A 81 21.78 5.95 -7.26
C ILE A 81 22.52 4.62 -7.05
N GLU A 82 22.96 4.32 -5.83
CA GLU A 82 23.76 3.14 -5.51
C GLU A 82 22.99 1.83 -5.80
N ARG A 83 21.69 1.82 -5.51
CA ARG A 83 20.75 0.74 -5.85
C ARG A 83 20.53 0.56 -7.35
N GLY A 84 20.91 1.54 -8.18
CA GLY A 84 20.64 1.55 -9.61
C GLY A 84 19.20 1.92 -9.96
N SER A 85 18.49 2.68 -9.10
CA SER A 85 17.17 3.20 -9.43
C SER A 85 17.25 4.14 -10.63
N ASN A 86 16.31 4.00 -11.56
CA ASN A 86 16.20 4.85 -12.75
C ASN A 86 14.90 5.66 -12.78
N ARG A 87 14.09 5.59 -11.72
CA ARG A 87 12.76 6.23 -11.61
C ARG A 87 12.76 7.37 -10.61
N PHE A 88 13.82 8.15 -10.60
CA PHE A 88 13.85 9.38 -9.81
C PHE A 88 14.77 10.41 -10.46
N LYS A 89 14.48 11.67 -10.15
CA LYS A 89 15.41 12.80 -10.25
C LYS A 89 15.50 13.43 -8.88
N LYS A 90 16.71 13.78 -8.48
CA LYS A 90 16.92 14.50 -7.22
C LYS A 90 16.33 15.91 -7.35
N VAL A 91 15.49 16.28 -6.38
CA VAL A 91 15.01 17.65 -6.22
C VAL A 91 15.72 18.25 -5.01
N GLU A 92 16.41 19.37 -5.21
CA GLU A 92 17.17 20.02 -4.14
C GLU A 92 16.24 20.62 -3.09
N PHE A 93 16.47 20.27 -1.82
CA PHE A 93 15.75 20.85 -0.70
C PHE A 93 16.32 22.24 -0.34
N ASN A 94 15.44 23.25 -0.29
CA ASN A 94 15.82 24.63 -0.01
C ASN A 94 15.92 24.89 1.50
N THR A 95 17.13 25.18 2.00
CA THR A 95 17.38 25.45 3.44
C THR A 95 17.28 26.92 3.85
N LYS A 96 17.21 27.87 2.90
CA LYS A 96 17.21 29.30 3.22
C LYS A 96 15.90 29.74 3.85
N SER A 97 14.79 29.37 3.22
CA SER A 97 13.42 29.65 3.66
C SER A 97 12.55 28.42 3.38
N PRO A 98 12.77 27.31 4.10
CA PRO A 98 12.11 26.04 3.80
C PRO A 98 10.61 26.15 4.04
N THR A 99 9.84 25.62 3.11
CA THR A 99 8.39 25.48 3.21
C THR A 99 7.99 24.00 3.19
N VAL A 100 6.76 23.71 3.62
CA VAL A 100 6.18 22.37 3.44
C VAL A 100 6.20 21.95 1.97
N LEU A 101 5.99 22.88 1.03
CA LEU A 101 6.08 22.60 -0.40
C LEU A 101 7.48 22.14 -0.81
N ASP A 102 8.54 22.77 -0.29
CA ASP A 102 9.92 22.34 -0.55
C ASP A 102 10.18 20.93 -0.03
N PHE A 103 9.63 20.61 1.15
CA PHE A 103 9.70 19.26 1.73
C PHE A 103 9.01 18.23 0.84
N LEU A 104 7.77 18.50 0.41
CA LEU A 104 7.02 17.58 -0.45
C LEU A 104 7.71 17.37 -1.79
N LYS A 105 8.28 18.42 -2.37
CA LYS A 105 9.04 18.32 -3.63
C LYS A 105 10.32 17.51 -3.48
N ALA A 106 11.09 17.73 -2.42
CA ALA A 106 12.30 16.95 -2.14
C ALA A 106 11.99 15.47 -1.84
N ALA A 107 10.88 15.21 -1.15
CA ALA A 107 10.33 13.87 -0.90
C ALA A 107 9.63 13.23 -2.12
N ARG A 108 9.45 14.00 -3.21
CA ARG A 108 8.67 13.62 -4.40
C ARG A 108 7.27 13.10 -4.01
N LEU A 109 6.56 13.90 -3.22
CA LEU A 109 5.17 13.68 -2.82
C LEU A 109 4.27 14.70 -3.52
N ASN A 110 2.96 14.45 -3.50
CA ASN A 110 2.00 15.31 -4.15
C ASN A 110 1.96 16.67 -3.43
N PRO A 111 2.31 17.78 -4.12
CA PRO A 111 2.31 19.13 -3.55
C PRO A 111 0.98 19.62 -3.00
N ALA A 112 -0.14 19.00 -3.40
CA ALA A 112 -1.48 19.36 -2.94
C ALA A 112 -1.86 18.69 -1.60
N THR A 113 -1.04 17.77 -1.08
CA THR A 113 -1.34 17.02 0.14
C THR A 113 -1.31 17.93 1.36
N LYS A 114 -2.27 17.74 2.26
CA LYS A 114 -2.39 18.48 3.52
C LYS A 114 -2.03 17.58 4.70
N PHE A 115 -1.39 18.16 5.70
CA PHE A 115 -0.88 17.43 6.88
C PHE A 115 -1.46 18.00 8.17
N MET A 116 -2.78 17.91 8.31
CA MET A 116 -3.48 18.42 9.50
C MET A 116 -3.15 17.57 10.75
N GLU A 117 -3.16 18.21 11.91
CA GLU A 117 -3.06 17.59 13.22
C GLU A 117 -4.45 17.14 13.67
N VAL A 118 -4.75 15.89 13.34
CA VAL A 118 -6.04 15.26 13.63
C VAL A 118 -5.85 13.90 14.30
N GLU A 119 -6.92 13.39 14.87
CA GLU A 119 -7.07 12.02 15.32
C GLU A 119 -8.30 11.42 14.64
N ARG A 120 -8.15 10.26 14.00
CA ARG A 120 -9.29 9.50 13.47
C ARG A 120 -10.02 8.83 14.63
N ILE A 121 -11.33 8.91 14.66
CA ILE A 121 -12.12 8.21 15.69
C ILE A 121 -12.37 6.77 15.20
N LEU A 122 -11.97 5.78 16.00
CA LEU A 122 -12.23 4.37 15.70
C LEU A 122 -13.75 4.09 15.67
N PRO A 123 -14.24 3.21 14.78
CA PRO A 123 -15.63 2.78 14.76
C PRO A 123 -16.08 2.25 16.12
N GLY A 124 -17.38 2.35 16.43
CA GLY A 124 -17.93 1.86 17.70
C GLY A 124 -17.53 2.66 18.95
N SER A 125 -16.70 3.71 18.82
CA SER A 125 -16.40 4.63 19.91
C SER A 125 -17.68 5.24 20.50
N LYS A 126 -17.76 5.36 21.83
CA LYS A 126 -18.92 5.94 22.55
C LYS A 126 -19.37 7.29 22.01
N ASN A 127 -18.41 8.09 21.52
CA ASN A 127 -18.67 9.36 20.87
C ASN A 127 -18.02 9.35 19.48
N MET A 128 -18.84 9.39 18.44
CA MET A 128 -18.43 9.47 17.03
C MET A 128 -18.47 10.90 16.48
N ASN A 129 -18.66 11.92 17.32
CA ASN A 129 -18.63 13.31 16.89
C ASN A 129 -17.18 13.71 16.61
N GLY A 130 -16.90 14.03 15.35
CA GLY A 130 -15.71 14.74 14.91
C GLY A 130 -15.98 16.23 14.79
N ASP A 131 -14.95 17.04 14.98
CA ASP A 131 -14.99 18.51 14.81
C ASP A 131 -14.21 18.99 13.57
N VAL A 132 -13.58 18.06 12.84
CA VAL A 132 -12.89 18.34 11.57
C VAL A 132 -13.62 17.65 10.41
N PRO A 133 -14.07 18.39 9.38
CA PRO A 133 -14.69 17.79 8.20
C PRO A 133 -13.64 17.04 7.36
N VAL A 134 -13.98 15.85 6.86
CA VAL A 134 -13.09 15.00 6.08
C VAL A 134 -12.52 15.72 4.86
N SER A 135 -13.35 16.51 4.16
CA SER A 135 -12.95 17.30 3.00
C SER A 135 -11.88 18.36 3.28
N ALA A 136 -11.70 18.78 4.54
CA ALA A 136 -10.59 19.65 4.92
C ALA A 136 -9.26 18.89 4.96
N ILE A 137 -9.30 17.59 5.32
CA ILE A 137 -8.15 16.69 5.43
C ILE A 137 -7.74 16.20 4.05
N THR A 138 -8.66 15.57 3.32
CA THR A 138 -8.38 14.96 2.02
C THR A 138 -9.63 14.87 1.13
N PRO A 139 -9.51 15.02 -0.19
CA PRO A 139 -10.60 14.73 -1.13
C PRO A 139 -10.74 13.23 -1.45
N TYR A 140 -9.79 12.39 -1.02
CA TYR A 140 -9.71 10.97 -1.42
C TYR A 140 -10.32 10.00 -0.40
N LEU A 141 -10.70 10.49 0.79
CA LEU A 141 -11.36 9.68 1.80
C LEU A 141 -12.89 9.85 1.73
N PRO A 142 -13.64 8.85 1.27
CA PRO A 142 -15.09 8.91 1.29
C PRO A 142 -15.62 8.85 2.73
N ASP A 143 -16.68 9.61 2.99
CA ASP A 143 -17.42 9.60 4.25
C ASP A 143 -18.78 8.93 4.05
N LEU A 144 -18.83 7.61 4.23
CA LEU A 144 -20.02 6.80 4.00
C LEU A 144 -20.71 6.43 5.33
N ALA A 145 -22.00 6.09 5.29
CA ALA A 145 -22.73 5.70 6.50
C ALA A 145 -22.19 4.39 7.12
N GLU A 146 -21.76 3.46 6.27
CA GLU A 146 -21.15 2.19 6.63
C GLU A 146 -19.72 2.35 7.16
N LEU A 147 -19.03 3.36 6.64
CA LEU A 147 -17.60 3.65 6.81
C LEU A 147 -17.40 5.12 7.23
N PRO A 148 -17.96 5.56 8.38
CA PRO A 148 -17.91 6.97 8.74
C PRO A 148 -16.47 7.39 9.03
N ALA A 149 -16.00 8.40 8.32
CA ALA A 149 -14.70 9.01 8.53
C ALA A 149 -14.89 10.20 9.47
N ARG A 150 -14.51 10.06 10.74
CA ARG A 150 -14.71 11.09 11.77
C ARG A 150 -13.37 11.45 12.38
N PHE A 151 -13.09 12.75 12.48
CA PHE A 151 -11.82 13.26 12.93
C PHE A 151 -11.99 14.33 14.00
N ARG A 152 -11.04 14.36 14.94
CA ARG A 152 -10.92 15.44 15.93
C ARG A 152 -9.64 16.22 15.74
N SER A 153 -9.69 17.52 15.94
CA SER A 153 -8.48 18.35 15.93
C SER A 153 -7.62 18.04 17.16
N THR A 154 -6.34 17.77 16.90
CA THR A 154 -5.32 17.53 17.93
C THR A 154 -4.25 18.61 17.98
N ALA A 155 -4.39 19.69 17.20
CA ALA A 155 -3.45 20.79 17.14
C ALA A 155 -3.10 21.36 18.53
N GLY A 156 -1.82 21.34 18.88
CA GLY A 156 -1.26 21.76 20.16
C GLY A 156 -1.55 20.82 21.35
N LYS A 157 -2.21 19.68 21.14
CA LYS A 157 -2.62 18.77 22.22
C LYS A 157 -1.65 17.61 22.39
N LYS A 158 -1.70 16.96 23.55
CA LYS A 158 -1.09 15.64 23.76
C LYS A 158 -2.00 14.58 23.13
N ILE A 159 -1.39 13.63 22.43
CA ILE A 159 -2.06 12.51 21.77
C ILE A 159 -1.28 11.23 22.07
N LYS A 160 -1.99 10.12 22.27
CA LYS A 160 -1.34 8.81 22.43
C LYS A 160 -0.60 8.42 21.16
N ILE A 161 0.57 7.81 21.29
CA ILE A 161 1.35 7.29 20.16
C ILE A 161 0.50 6.33 19.32
N ARG A 162 -0.29 5.46 19.97
CA ARG A 162 -1.24 4.58 19.28
C ARG A 162 -2.14 5.34 18.30
N ASN A 163 -2.64 6.50 18.71
CA ASN A 163 -3.57 7.31 17.93
C ASN A 163 -2.86 8.01 16.76
N VAL A 164 -1.61 8.43 16.94
CA VAL A 164 -0.77 8.91 15.83
C VAL A 164 -0.57 7.80 14.80
N LEU A 165 -0.16 6.61 15.24
CA LEU A 165 0.16 5.49 14.35
C LEU A 165 -1.04 5.02 13.53
N TYR A 166 -2.19 4.76 14.16
CA TYR A 166 -3.36 4.32 13.39
C TYR A 166 -3.99 5.47 12.60
N THR A 167 -3.95 6.73 13.07
CA THR A 167 -4.59 7.82 12.32
C THR A 167 -3.89 8.06 11.01
N PHE A 168 -2.55 8.10 11.04
CA PHE A 168 -1.78 8.59 9.91
C PHE A 168 -1.22 7.51 8.99
N ILE A 169 -1.41 6.22 9.32
CA ILE A 169 -1.02 5.15 8.38
C ILE A 169 -1.74 5.26 7.03
N ASP A 170 -2.95 5.81 6.98
CA ASP A 170 -3.68 5.98 5.71
C ASP A 170 -3.27 7.24 4.91
N GLU A 171 -2.39 8.10 5.43
CA GLU A 171 -2.05 9.35 4.73
C GLU A 171 -1.41 9.21 3.34
N PRO A 172 -0.61 8.15 3.05
CA PRO A 172 -0.22 7.83 1.67
C PRO A 172 -1.39 7.83 0.68
N ASP A 173 -2.53 7.26 1.12
CA ASP A 173 -3.77 7.20 0.35
C ASP A 173 -4.62 8.47 0.45
N TRP A 174 -4.28 9.40 1.33
CA TRP A 174 -4.98 10.69 1.45
C TRP A 174 -4.48 11.75 0.48
N GLY A 175 -3.69 11.35 -0.52
CA GLY A 175 -3.29 12.20 -1.63
C GLY A 175 -1.79 12.21 -1.91
N MET A 176 -0.95 11.71 -1.00
CA MET A 176 0.52 11.79 -1.14
C MET A 176 1.02 11.18 -2.45
N ASP A 177 0.48 10.02 -2.81
CA ASP A 177 0.91 9.24 -3.97
C ASP A 177 0.02 9.41 -5.21
N HIS A 178 -1.00 10.28 -5.13
CA HIS A 178 -1.88 10.56 -6.25
C HIS A 178 -1.25 11.47 -7.29
N SER A 179 -1.48 11.14 -8.56
CA SER A 179 -1.16 11.98 -9.74
C SER A 179 0.31 12.42 -9.83
N LEU A 180 1.24 11.57 -9.40
CA LEU A 180 2.67 11.91 -9.34
C LEU A 180 3.44 11.79 -10.67
N TRP A 181 2.94 11.00 -11.61
CA TRP A 181 3.67 10.64 -12.83
C TRP A 181 3.88 11.80 -13.82
N ASP A 182 3.06 12.85 -13.71
CA ASP A 182 3.11 14.02 -14.59
C ASP A 182 4.16 15.06 -14.11
N PHE A 183 4.74 14.90 -12.91
CA PHE A 183 5.84 15.75 -12.43
C PHE A 183 7.17 15.32 -13.06
N GLU A 184 7.50 15.89 -14.22
CA GLU A 184 8.75 15.61 -14.94
C GLU A 184 10.02 15.86 -14.09
N GLU A 185 9.94 16.79 -13.14
CA GLU A 185 11.00 17.13 -12.20
C GLU A 185 11.27 16.01 -11.18
N TYR A 186 10.30 15.14 -10.90
CA TYR A 186 10.46 14.01 -9.98
C TYR A 186 11.13 12.81 -10.66
N GLY A 187 11.08 12.73 -12.00
CA GLY A 187 11.84 11.74 -12.76
C GLY A 187 11.32 10.30 -12.67
N TYR A 188 10.05 10.09 -12.29
CA TYR A 188 9.43 8.76 -12.24
C TYR A 188 9.38 8.05 -13.60
N GLY A 189 9.41 8.84 -14.69
CA GLY A 189 9.33 8.35 -16.06
C GLY A 189 7.91 7.90 -16.39
N LYS A 190 7.80 6.91 -17.27
CA LYS A 190 6.48 6.39 -17.66
C LYS A 190 5.92 5.47 -16.58
N GLN A 191 4.66 5.69 -16.21
CA GLN A 191 3.93 4.80 -15.31
C GLN A 191 3.94 3.35 -15.81
N PRO A 192 4.34 2.37 -14.96
CA PRO A 192 4.43 0.97 -15.34
C PRO A 192 3.05 0.30 -15.44
N TYR A 193 2.13 0.60 -14.50
CA TYR A 193 0.80 0.03 -14.43
C TYR A 193 -0.17 0.95 -13.67
N GLY A 194 -1.47 0.72 -13.87
CA GLY A 194 -2.53 1.65 -13.44
C GLY A 194 -2.79 2.76 -14.48
N LYS A 195 -3.83 3.56 -14.24
CA LYS A 195 -4.10 4.78 -15.02
C LYS A 195 -3.40 5.99 -14.36
N PRO A 196 -2.95 6.99 -15.13
CA PRO A 196 -2.22 8.15 -14.58
C PRO A 196 -3.05 9.08 -13.69
N GLN A 197 -4.38 9.04 -13.81
CA GLN A 197 -5.29 9.84 -12.99
C GLN A 197 -6.21 8.94 -12.14
N GLY A 198 -6.72 9.50 -11.04
CA GLY A 198 -7.60 8.82 -10.07
C GLY A 198 -6.85 7.86 -9.16
N GLU A 199 -7.56 6.95 -8.49
CA GLU A 199 -6.96 6.05 -7.49
C GLU A 199 -5.88 5.15 -8.07
N SER A 200 -5.99 4.70 -9.31
CA SER A 200 -4.96 3.84 -9.92
C SER A 200 -3.64 4.57 -10.20
N SER A 201 -3.57 5.90 -10.01
CA SER A 201 -2.34 6.67 -10.22
C SER A 201 -1.27 6.36 -9.17
N LYS A 202 -1.68 5.99 -7.96
CA LYS A 202 -0.78 5.60 -6.88
C LYS A 202 -0.30 4.16 -6.99
N ALA A 203 -0.93 3.33 -7.82
CA ALA A 203 -0.69 1.89 -7.90
C ALA A 203 0.79 1.46 -7.81
N PRO A 204 1.75 2.06 -8.52
CA PRO A 204 3.14 1.60 -8.44
C PRO A 204 3.90 2.04 -7.17
N PHE A 205 3.36 2.95 -6.37
CA PHE A 205 3.88 3.27 -5.04
C PHE A 205 3.39 2.29 -3.98
N HIS A 206 2.25 1.63 -4.21
CA HIS A 206 1.59 0.72 -3.27
C HIS A 206 1.69 -0.75 -3.64
N MET A 207 2.05 -1.09 -4.88
CA MET A 207 2.17 -2.48 -5.33
C MET A 207 3.58 -2.78 -5.83
N GLN A 208 4.00 -4.04 -5.69
CA GLN A 208 5.26 -4.51 -6.25
C GLN A 208 5.24 -5.99 -6.58
N PHE A 209 5.43 -6.30 -7.87
CA PHE A 209 5.27 -7.65 -8.41
C PHE A 209 6.61 -8.37 -8.61
N GLN A 210 7.55 -8.15 -7.70
CA GLN A 210 8.92 -8.69 -7.78
C GLN A 210 9.01 -10.22 -7.71
N ASN A 211 7.92 -10.89 -7.28
CA ASN A 211 7.82 -12.34 -7.12
C ASN A 211 7.00 -13.00 -8.24
N GLU A 212 6.70 -12.29 -9.32
CA GLU A 212 6.04 -12.84 -10.49
C GLU A 212 6.89 -13.88 -11.23
N ASN A 213 6.25 -14.64 -12.12
CA ASN A 213 6.95 -15.64 -12.92
C ASN A 213 8.06 -14.98 -13.76
N TRP A 214 9.23 -15.62 -13.85
CA TRP A 214 10.39 -15.13 -14.62
C TRP A 214 10.06 -14.80 -16.09
N ILE A 215 9.03 -15.44 -16.68
CA ILE A 215 8.52 -15.10 -18.01
C ILE A 215 8.01 -13.67 -18.05
N LEU A 216 7.27 -13.22 -17.02
CA LEU A 216 6.79 -11.86 -16.94
C LEU A 216 7.95 -10.87 -16.82
N SER A 217 8.99 -11.20 -16.04
CA SER A 217 10.22 -10.39 -15.97
C SER A 217 10.91 -10.27 -17.33
N LEU A 218 10.82 -11.29 -18.20
CA LEU A 218 11.40 -11.25 -19.55
C LEU A 218 10.56 -10.41 -20.54
N PHE A 219 9.23 -10.50 -20.48
CA PHE A 219 8.34 -9.90 -21.48
C PHE A 219 7.68 -8.58 -21.05
N ALA A 220 7.67 -8.27 -19.76
CA ALA A 220 7.13 -7.06 -19.16
C ALA A 220 7.97 -6.62 -17.94
N PRO A 221 9.30 -6.41 -18.10
CA PRO A 221 10.18 -6.03 -17.00
C PRO A 221 9.70 -4.76 -16.28
N GLU A 222 9.04 -3.84 -17.00
CA GLU A 222 8.49 -2.62 -16.42
C GLU A 222 7.46 -2.86 -15.31
N ILE A 223 6.76 -4.01 -15.32
CA ILE A 223 5.77 -4.37 -14.30
C ILE A 223 6.45 -4.87 -13.02
N VAL A 224 7.50 -5.66 -13.19
CA VAL A 224 8.23 -6.30 -12.08
C VAL A 224 9.16 -5.29 -11.40
N GLU A 225 9.80 -4.43 -12.19
CA GLU A 225 10.77 -3.42 -11.74
C GLU A 225 10.13 -2.04 -11.48
N GLY A 226 8.85 -1.87 -11.81
CA GLY A 226 8.16 -0.58 -11.75
C GLY A 226 7.64 -0.16 -10.37
N GLY A 227 7.62 -1.07 -9.40
CA GLY A 227 7.18 -0.79 -8.03
C GLY A 227 8.17 0.09 -7.27
N MET A 228 7.65 1.01 -6.45
CA MET A 228 8.39 2.00 -5.68
C MET A 228 8.13 1.90 -4.16
N ILE A 229 7.58 0.77 -3.71
CA ILE A 229 7.32 0.48 -2.30
C ILE A 229 8.61 0.63 -1.48
N LEU A 230 9.74 0.09 -1.94
CA LEU A 230 11.00 0.17 -1.19
C LEU A 230 11.47 1.63 -1.04
N ASP A 231 11.33 2.44 -2.08
CA ASP A 231 11.67 3.87 -2.07
C ASP A 231 10.85 4.61 -0.99
N ARG A 232 9.55 4.30 -0.90
CA ARG A 232 8.65 4.88 0.10
C ARG A 232 8.96 4.42 1.52
N ILE A 233 9.15 3.11 1.73
CA ILE A 233 9.55 2.56 3.03
C ILE A 233 10.85 3.21 3.50
N GLU A 234 11.85 3.31 2.63
CA GLU A 234 13.16 3.84 2.99
C GLU A 234 13.12 5.34 3.30
N LEU A 235 12.45 6.14 2.47
CA LEU A 235 12.25 7.58 2.71
C LEU A 235 11.63 7.85 4.08
N PHE A 236 10.52 7.18 4.38
CA PHE A 236 9.78 7.42 5.62
C PHE A 236 10.46 6.82 6.84
N SER A 237 11.20 5.72 6.66
CA SER A 237 12.09 5.18 7.70
C SER A 237 13.19 6.17 8.08
N ARG A 238 13.83 6.81 7.09
CA ARG A 238 14.87 7.83 7.33
C ARG A 238 14.30 9.06 8.03
N LEU A 239 13.13 9.53 7.58
CA LEU A 239 12.45 10.67 8.19
C LEU A 239 12.04 10.38 9.64
N SER A 240 11.51 9.18 9.91
CA SER A 240 11.19 8.72 11.27
C SER A 240 12.43 8.73 12.18
N LYS A 241 13.54 8.15 11.71
CA LYS A 241 14.81 8.10 12.45
C LYS A 241 15.38 9.50 12.71
N LEU A 242 15.34 10.39 11.71
CA LEU A 242 15.75 11.79 11.87
C LEU A 242 14.92 12.47 12.96
N ALA A 243 13.59 12.43 12.82
CA ALA A 243 12.67 13.07 13.77
C ALA A 243 12.87 12.55 15.20
N GLY A 244 13.07 11.24 15.38
CA GLY A 244 13.38 10.67 16.70
C GLY A 244 14.72 11.17 17.26
N LYS A 245 15.76 11.26 16.43
CA LYS A 245 17.08 11.74 16.84
C LYS A 245 17.09 13.21 17.24
N THR A 246 16.21 14.03 16.67
CA THR A 246 16.18 15.48 16.89
C THR A 246 15.02 15.94 17.79
N GLY A 247 14.31 15.01 18.44
CA GLY A 247 13.33 15.33 19.48
C GLY A 247 11.93 15.67 18.96
N HIS A 248 11.62 15.25 17.73
CA HIS A 248 10.35 15.47 17.04
C HIS A 248 9.46 14.23 17.12
N ASP A 249 9.09 13.82 18.33
CA ASP A 249 8.41 12.54 18.57
C ASP A 249 7.09 12.37 17.79
N TYR A 250 6.28 13.43 17.65
CA TYR A 250 5.05 13.35 16.85
C TYR A 250 5.34 12.96 15.39
N TRP A 251 6.36 13.58 14.78
CA TRP A 251 6.78 13.26 13.42
C TRP A 251 7.53 11.93 13.32
N ARG A 252 8.28 11.53 14.36
CA ARG A 252 8.86 10.18 14.47
C ARG A 252 7.78 9.12 14.24
N TYR A 253 6.69 9.18 15.01
CA TYR A 253 5.62 8.18 14.90
C TYR A 253 4.77 8.34 13.64
N ARG A 254 4.51 9.57 13.18
CA ARG A 254 3.75 9.80 11.93
C ARG A 254 4.49 9.29 10.70
N PHE A 255 5.80 9.55 10.58
CA PHE A 255 6.63 8.99 9.51
C PHE A 255 6.77 7.46 9.62
N ALA A 256 6.88 6.92 10.83
CA ALA A 256 6.87 5.47 11.03
C ALA A 256 5.55 4.84 10.55
N ALA A 257 4.40 5.50 10.79
CA ALA A 257 3.11 5.06 10.29
C ALA A 257 3.08 4.99 8.76
N TRP A 258 3.63 6.00 8.07
CA TRP A 258 3.73 5.98 6.61
C TRP A 258 4.63 4.84 6.12
N ALA A 259 5.76 4.57 6.76
CA ALA A 259 6.58 3.41 6.41
C ALA A 259 5.82 2.08 6.60
N CYS A 260 5.01 1.98 7.67
CA CYS A 260 4.17 0.81 7.93
C CYS A 260 3.10 0.61 6.86
N HIS A 261 2.56 1.68 6.28
CA HIS A 261 1.56 1.61 5.21
C HIS A 261 2.02 0.68 4.08
N TYR A 262 3.19 0.97 3.50
CA TYR A 262 3.74 0.21 2.37
C TYR A 262 4.18 -1.21 2.75
N ILE A 263 4.56 -1.44 4.01
CA ILE A 263 4.80 -2.80 4.52
C ILE A 263 3.49 -3.58 4.65
N GLN A 264 2.40 -2.92 5.05
CA GLN A 264 1.09 -3.56 5.05
C GLN A 264 0.64 -3.84 3.62
N ASP A 265 0.79 -2.89 2.69
CA ASP A 265 0.49 -3.08 1.27
C ASP A 265 1.13 -4.32 0.68
N ILE A 266 2.45 -4.45 0.83
CA ILE A 266 3.15 -5.61 0.28
C ILE A 266 2.76 -6.93 0.98
N GLY A 267 2.21 -6.86 2.20
CA GLY A 267 1.59 -8.00 2.88
C GLY A 267 0.29 -8.48 2.22
N GLN A 268 -0.34 -7.65 1.38
CA GLN A 268 -1.55 -7.98 0.63
C GLN A 268 -1.19 -8.83 -0.60
N PRO A 269 -1.79 -10.02 -0.79
CA PRO A 269 -1.43 -10.92 -1.89
C PRO A 269 -1.61 -10.38 -3.31
N TYR A 270 -2.67 -9.64 -3.61
CA TYR A 270 -2.91 -8.93 -4.87
C TYR A 270 -1.98 -7.73 -5.11
N HIS A 271 -1.36 -7.17 -4.07
CA HIS A 271 -0.33 -6.13 -4.19
C HIS A 271 1.07 -6.70 -4.44
N SER A 272 1.25 -7.98 -4.08
CA SER A 272 2.49 -8.75 -4.28
C SER A 272 2.49 -9.64 -5.52
N LYS A 273 1.32 -9.92 -6.11
CA LYS A 273 1.15 -10.73 -7.33
C LYS A 273 0.05 -10.16 -8.23
N ALA A 274 0.41 -9.77 -9.44
CA ALA A 274 -0.46 -9.03 -10.36
C ALA A 274 -1.60 -9.89 -10.92
N VAL A 275 -1.35 -11.18 -11.16
CA VAL A 275 -2.37 -12.12 -11.63
C VAL A 275 -2.28 -13.40 -10.78
N PRO A 276 -3.05 -13.49 -9.69
CA PRO A 276 -2.89 -14.58 -8.72
C PRO A 276 -3.01 -16.00 -9.30
N ASP A 277 -3.92 -16.19 -10.26
CA ASP A 277 -4.22 -17.45 -10.94
C ASP A 277 -3.38 -17.69 -12.21
N ALA A 278 -2.46 -16.78 -12.57
CA ALA A 278 -1.59 -16.95 -13.72
C ALA A 278 -0.43 -17.91 -13.42
N GLY A 279 -0.44 -19.07 -14.09
CA GLY A 279 0.68 -19.99 -14.16
C GLY A 279 1.56 -19.80 -15.41
N PHE A 280 2.57 -20.66 -15.54
CA PHE A 280 3.48 -20.70 -16.70
C PHE A 280 2.72 -20.73 -18.05
N PHE A 281 1.71 -21.59 -18.17
CA PHE A 281 0.94 -21.75 -19.41
C PHE A 281 0.07 -20.54 -19.75
N TYR A 282 -0.41 -19.79 -18.75
CA TYR A 282 -1.13 -18.54 -18.98
C TYR A 282 -0.23 -17.53 -19.68
N TYR A 283 0.96 -17.28 -19.11
CA TYR A 283 1.92 -16.31 -19.67
C TYR A 283 2.46 -16.77 -21.03
N LEU A 284 2.69 -18.07 -21.22
CA LEU A 284 3.09 -18.63 -22.51
C LEU A 284 2.03 -18.37 -23.58
N LYS A 285 0.76 -18.72 -23.29
CA LYS A 285 -0.37 -18.48 -24.19
C LYS A 285 -0.52 -16.98 -24.47
N PHE A 286 -0.43 -16.14 -23.45
CA PHE A 286 -0.51 -14.69 -23.60
C PHE A 286 0.61 -14.16 -24.51
N ALA A 287 1.86 -14.57 -24.30
CA ALA A 287 3.02 -14.12 -25.09
C ALA A 287 2.88 -14.45 -26.59
N PHE A 288 2.38 -15.64 -26.92
CA PHE A 288 2.19 -16.09 -28.31
C PHE A 288 0.84 -15.73 -28.94
N SER A 289 -0.06 -15.11 -28.17
CA SER A 289 -1.37 -14.68 -28.68
C SER A 289 -1.28 -13.50 -29.66
N SER A 290 -2.29 -13.39 -30.53
CA SER A 290 -2.46 -12.25 -31.43
C SER A 290 -2.58 -10.94 -30.65
N LYS A 291 -2.37 -9.79 -31.32
CA LYS A 291 -2.51 -8.47 -30.68
C LYS A 291 -3.92 -8.24 -30.13
N GLU A 292 -4.93 -8.69 -30.87
CA GLU A 292 -6.34 -8.57 -30.49
C GLU A 292 -6.66 -9.46 -29.28
N SER A 293 -6.26 -10.74 -29.34
CA SER A 293 -6.43 -11.67 -28.22
C SER A 293 -5.69 -11.22 -26.95
N LYS A 294 -4.51 -10.60 -27.09
CA LYS A 294 -3.79 -9.97 -25.96
C LYS A 294 -4.59 -8.82 -25.35
N LYS A 295 -5.19 -7.96 -26.17
CA LYS A 295 -6.01 -6.83 -25.70
C LYS A 295 -7.24 -7.33 -24.95
N GLU A 296 -7.94 -8.31 -25.50
CA GLU A 296 -9.13 -8.92 -24.89
C GLU A 296 -8.79 -9.65 -23.58
N THR A 297 -7.79 -10.54 -23.61
CA THR A 297 -7.33 -11.28 -22.42
C THR A 297 -6.94 -10.31 -21.32
N LYS A 298 -6.20 -9.25 -21.66
CA LYS A 298 -5.80 -8.22 -20.71
C LYS A 298 -6.99 -7.51 -20.09
N ALA A 299 -7.94 -7.02 -20.89
CA ALA A 299 -9.11 -6.32 -20.37
C ALA A 299 -9.93 -7.21 -19.44
N ARG A 300 -10.15 -8.47 -19.85
CA ARG A 300 -10.87 -9.47 -19.05
C ARG A 300 -10.13 -9.80 -17.75
N THR A 301 -8.85 -10.17 -17.82
CA THR A 301 -8.06 -10.52 -16.64
C THR A 301 -7.98 -9.35 -15.68
N THR A 302 -7.72 -8.13 -16.19
CA THR A 302 -7.76 -6.91 -15.37
C THR A 302 -9.06 -6.83 -14.58
N GLN A 303 -10.23 -6.90 -15.23
CA GLN A 303 -11.50 -6.73 -14.52
C GLN A 303 -11.75 -7.85 -13.50
N LEU A 304 -11.44 -9.10 -13.85
CA LEU A 304 -11.65 -10.23 -12.93
C LEU A 304 -10.74 -10.13 -11.70
N VAL A 305 -9.46 -9.84 -11.89
CA VAL A 305 -8.52 -9.61 -10.79
C VAL A 305 -8.99 -8.44 -9.93
N SER A 306 -9.47 -7.37 -10.57
CA SER A 306 -9.98 -6.18 -9.87
C SER A 306 -11.15 -6.49 -8.96
N ASN A 307 -12.17 -7.19 -9.48
CA ASN A 307 -13.33 -7.56 -8.67
C ASN A 307 -12.93 -8.43 -7.47
N ARG A 308 -12.05 -9.41 -7.68
CA ARG A 308 -11.60 -10.31 -6.60
C ARG A 308 -10.73 -9.59 -5.56
N HIS A 309 -9.85 -8.71 -6.02
CA HIS A 309 -9.06 -7.82 -5.16
C HIS A 309 -9.99 -7.00 -4.27
N PHE A 310 -10.95 -6.29 -4.85
CA PHE A 310 -11.90 -5.48 -4.10
C PHE A 310 -12.82 -6.27 -3.17
N LEU A 311 -13.29 -7.45 -3.58
CA LEU A 311 -14.05 -8.34 -2.69
C LEU A 311 -13.24 -8.67 -1.44
N TYR A 312 -11.95 -8.94 -1.59
CA TYR A 312 -11.09 -9.28 -0.47
C TYR A 312 -10.91 -8.09 0.48
N GLU A 313 -10.57 -6.92 -0.07
CA GLU A 313 -10.38 -5.70 0.72
C GLU A 313 -11.66 -5.26 1.44
N ASP A 314 -12.81 -5.34 0.77
CA ASP A 314 -14.11 -5.04 1.37
C ASP A 314 -14.49 -6.09 2.44
N PHE A 315 -14.20 -7.38 2.22
CA PHE A 315 -14.46 -8.43 3.20
C PHE A 315 -13.71 -8.17 4.50
N VAL A 316 -12.41 -7.90 4.42
CA VAL A 316 -11.61 -7.63 5.62
C VAL A 316 -11.99 -6.30 6.27
N SER A 317 -12.24 -5.26 5.47
CA SER A 317 -12.61 -3.94 5.98
C SER A 317 -13.94 -3.97 6.71
N TYR A 318 -14.95 -4.58 6.07
CA TYR A 318 -16.25 -4.79 6.69
C TYR A 318 -16.13 -5.61 7.97
N GLY A 319 -15.39 -6.73 7.94
CA GLY A 319 -15.16 -7.58 9.10
C GLY A 319 -14.51 -6.85 10.28
N LEU A 320 -13.48 -6.04 10.01
CA LEU A 320 -12.82 -5.23 11.04
C LEU A 320 -13.75 -4.14 11.59
N ILE A 321 -14.51 -3.44 10.76
CA ILE A 321 -15.49 -2.44 11.23
C ILE A 321 -16.54 -3.08 12.13
N GLN A 322 -17.04 -4.28 11.76
CA GLN A 322 -17.98 -5.02 12.59
C GLN A 322 -17.35 -5.44 13.92
N PHE A 323 -16.08 -5.86 13.94
CA PHE A 323 -15.35 -6.11 15.19
C PHE A 323 -15.40 -4.91 16.15
N TYR A 324 -15.17 -3.69 15.65
CA TYR A 324 -15.20 -2.49 16.48
C TYR A 324 -16.61 -2.05 16.90
N LYS A 325 -17.62 -2.23 16.04
CA LYS A 325 -18.99 -1.77 16.30
C LYS A 325 -19.82 -2.77 17.12
N SER A 326 -19.71 -4.05 16.79
CA SER A 326 -20.57 -5.13 17.28
C SER A 326 -19.87 -6.49 17.07
N PRO A 327 -18.86 -6.81 17.89
CA PRO A 327 -18.02 -7.98 17.67
C PRO A 327 -18.82 -9.29 17.73
N THR A 328 -18.59 -10.14 16.73
CA THR A 328 -19.04 -11.53 16.64
C THR A 328 -17.84 -12.49 16.74
N PRO A 329 -18.03 -13.79 17.03
CA PRO A 329 -16.92 -14.75 17.06
C PRO A 329 -16.05 -14.73 15.79
N VAL A 330 -16.66 -14.64 14.60
CA VAL A 330 -15.97 -14.54 13.31
C VAL A 330 -15.10 -13.28 13.23
N THR A 331 -15.68 -12.11 13.52
CA THR A 331 -14.96 -10.82 13.45
C THR A 331 -13.88 -10.69 14.53
N THR A 332 -14.09 -11.31 15.71
CA THR A 332 -13.09 -11.42 16.77
C THR A 332 -11.92 -12.30 16.34
N THR A 333 -12.19 -13.44 15.69
CA THR A 333 -11.15 -14.31 15.12
C THR A 333 -10.34 -13.57 14.06
N LEU A 334 -11.03 -12.88 13.12
CA LEU A 334 -10.40 -12.05 12.09
C LEU A 334 -9.43 -11.02 12.70
N ALA A 335 -9.93 -10.19 13.61
CA ALA A 335 -9.13 -9.17 14.27
C ALA A 335 -8.00 -9.76 15.15
N GLY A 336 -8.19 -10.97 15.66
CA GLY A 336 -7.23 -11.71 16.46
C GLY A 336 -5.98 -12.13 15.67
N PHE A 337 -6.10 -12.43 14.37
CA PHE A 337 -4.94 -12.83 13.55
C PHE A 337 -3.86 -11.74 13.47
N LEU A 338 -4.25 -10.47 13.45
CA LEU A 338 -3.32 -9.33 13.43
C LEU A 338 -2.46 -9.22 14.69
N THR A 339 -2.91 -9.83 15.79
CA THR A 339 -2.16 -9.89 17.05
C THR A 339 -1.34 -11.17 17.21
N LYS A 340 -1.47 -12.15 16.31
CA LYS A 340 -0.65 -13.37 16.35
C LYS A 340 0.70 -13.10 15.70
N ASP A 341 1.72 -13.82 16.16
CA ASP A 341 2.98 -13.89 15.45
C ASP A 341 2.86 -14.86 14.28
N PHE A 342 3.45 -14.48 13.15
CA PHE A 342 3.56 -15.34 11.98
C PHE A 342 4.66 -16.38 12.21
N ASP A 343 4.31 -17.66 12.01
CA ASP A 343 5.25 -18.76 12.23
C ASP A 343 6.44 -18.68 11.27
N GLY A 344 7.65 -18.71 11.84
CA GLY A 344 8.89 -18.59 11.07
C GLY A 344 9.17 -17.19 10.52
N PHE A 345 8.57 -16.14 11.11
CA PHE A 345 8.94 -14.75 10.83
C PHE A 345 10.38 -14.48 11.31
N PRO A 346 11.32 -14.11 10.42
CA PRO A 346 12.71 -13.89 10.79
C PRO A 346 12.93 -12.52 11.43
N GLU A 347 14.06 -12.35 12.11
CA GLU A 347 14.59 -11.01 12.37
C GLU A 347 15.18 -10.47 11.06
N GLU A 348 14.74 -9.28 10.64
CA GLU A 348 15.12 -8.69 9.37
C GLU A 348 16.23 -7.65 9.54
N SER A 349 17.28 -7.73 8.72
CA SER A 349 18.45 -6.85 8.84
C SER A 349 18.25 -5.46 8.22
N SER A 350 17.29 -5.32 7.30
CA SER A 350 17.02 -4.06 6.61
C SER A 350 15.57 -3.95 6.15
N ASN A 351 15.15 -2.73 5.80
CA ASN A 351 13.85 -2.48 5.17
C ASN A 351 13.65 -3.29 3.88
N GLY A 352 14.72 -3.44 3.10
CA GLY A 352 14.70 -4.21 1.85
C GLY A 352 14.51 -5.71 2.09
N ASP A 353 15.14 -6.26 3.13
CA ASP A 353 15.00 -7.68 3.48
C ASP A 353 13.58 -7.97 3.99
N LEU A 354 13.06 -7.13 4.88
CA LEU A 354 11.69 -7.21 5.37
C LEU A 354 10.66 -7.14 4.23
N MET A 355 10.76 -6.14 3.35
CA MET A 355 9.84 -6.00 2.23
C MET A 355 9.88 -7.21 1.28
N LYS A 356 11.07 -7.75 0.99
CA LYS A 356 11.23 -8.95 0.15
C LYS A 356 10.63 -10.18 0.80
N PHE A 357 10.86 -10.38 2.11
CA PHE A 357 10.29 -11.50 2.84
C PHE A 357 8.77 -11.45 2.83
N VAL A 358 8.18 -10.33 3.24
CA VAL A 358 6.73 -10.14 3.31
C VAL A 358 6.10 -10.31 1.94
N GLY A 359 6.64 -9.62 0.92
CA GLY A 359 6.10 -9.72 -0.42
C GLY A 359 6.22 -11.10 -1.04
N LYS A 360 7.28 -11.85 -0.72
CA LYS A 360 7.42 -13.24 -1.18
C LYS A 360 6.37 -14.14 -0.54
N ARG A 361 6.11 -13.99 0.76
CA ARG A 361 5.09 -14.77 1.46
C ARG A 361 3.69 -14.46 0.95
N ALA A 362 3.34 -13.17 0.84
CA ALA A 362 2.07 -12.73 0.28
C ALA A 362 1.87 -13.21 -1.18
N ALA A 363 2.87 -13.03 -2.05
CA ALA A 363 2.80 -13.51 -3.43
C ALA A 363 2.63 -15.03 -3.54
N SER A 364 3.27 -15.80 -2.65
CA SER A 364 3.18 -17.27 -2.66
C SER A 364 1.79 -17.75 -2.28
N HIS A 365 1.10 -17.02 -1.41
CA HIS A 365 -0.24 -17.33 -0.92
C HIS A 365 -1.36 -16.79 -1.83
N ALA A 366 -1.05 -15.88 -2.76
CA ALA A 366 -2.01 -15.22 -3.64
C ALA A 366 -2.91 -16.18 -4.43
N ALA A 367 -2.42 -17.35 -4.84
CA ALA A 367 -3.25 -18.32 -5.57
C ALA A 367 -4.33 -18.94 -4.68
N ASP A 368 -3.96 -19.35 -3.46
CA ASP A 368 -4.84 -20.03 -2.50
C ASP A 368 -5.94 -19.06 -2.01
N ILE A 369 -5.57 -17.83 -1.66
CA ILE A 369 -6.57 -16.80 -1.27
C ILE A 369 -7.51 -16.47 -2.44
N ASN A 370 -7.00 -16.39 -3.67
CA ASN A 370 -7.82 -16.12 -4.85
C ASN A 370 -8.82 -17.25 -5.13
N GLU A 371 -8.39 -18.51 -4.95
CA GLU A 371 -9.30 -19.67 -5.03
C GLU A 371 -10.39 -19.60 -3.96
N SER A 372 -10.02 -19.31 -2.72
CA SER A 372 -10.96 -19.17 -1.60
C SER A 372 -11.99 -18.04 -1.81
N ILE A 373 -11.56 -16.90 -2.39
CA ILE A 373 -12.44 -15.80 -2.79
C ILE A 373 -13.43 -16.26 -3.87
N ILE A 374 -12.96 -16.94 -4.92
CA ILE A 374 -13.82 -17.45 -5.99
C ILE A 374 -14.87 -18.42 -5.42
N ASP A 375 -14.46 -19.33 -4.55
CA ASP A 375 -15.37 -20.31 -3.96
C ASP A 375 -16.43 -19.66 -3.05
N THR A 376 -16.01 -18.69 -2.23
CA THR A 376 -16.85 -18.01 -1.23
C THR A 376 -17.88 -17.07 -1.86
N PHE A 377 -17.45 -16.21 -2.79
CA PHE A 377 -18.33 -15.19 -3.39
C PHE A 377 -19.02 -15.69 -4.66
N GLY A 378 -18.55 -16.80 -5.24
CA GLY A 378 -19.18 -17.43 -6.40
C GLY A 378 -19.01 -16.66 -7.71
N TYR A 379 -19.54 -17.26 -8.78
CA TYR A 379 -19.30 -16.85 -10.17
C TYR A 379 -19.74 -15.42 -10.47
N GLU A 380 -20.85 -14.97 -9.87
CA GLU A 380 -21.45 -13.67 -10.17
C GLU A 380 -20.50 -12.52 -9.91
N TYR A 381 -19.82 -12.51 -8.76
CA TYR A 381 -18.95 -11.42 -8.36
C TYR A 381 -17.49 -11.61 -8.81
N THR A 382 -17.06 -12.86 -9.05
CA THR A 382 -15.62 -13.18 -9.23
C THR A 382 -15.24 -13.59 -10.66
N MET A 383 -16.22 -13.96 -11.50
CA MET A 383 -15.96 -14.56 -12.82
C MET A 383 -16.64 -13.84 -13.99
N LYS A 384 -17.47 -12.82 -13.74
CA LYS A 384 -18.11 -11.98 -14.77
C LYS A 384 -17.31 -10.70 -15.03
N PRO A 385 -16.69 -10.53 -16.21
CA PRO A 385 -15.95 -9.31 -16.53
C PRO A 385 -16.85 -8.10 -16.83
N GLU A 386 -18.17 -8.28 -16.93
CA GLU A 386 -19.12 -7.16 -17.05
C GLU A 386 -19.52 -6.59 -15.68
N TYR A 387 -19.30 -7.35 -14.60
CA TYR A 387 -19.51 -6.88 -13.25
C TYR A 387 -18.35 -5.97 -12.85
N ASP A 388 -18.68 -4.84 -12.21
CA ASP A 388 -17.73 -3.80 -11.85
C ASP A 388 -17.94 -3.43 -10.39
N LEU A 389 -17.29 -4.17 -9.48
CA LEU A 389 -17.45 -3.99 -8.05
C LEU A 389 -16.98 -2.61 -7.58
N GLU A 390 -16.08 -1.98 -8.33
CA GLU A 390 -15.54 -0.64 -8.03
C GLU A 390 -16.67 0.40 -7.81
N LYS A 391 -17.80 0.23 -8.50
CA LYS A 391 -18.97 1.12 -8.40
C LYS A 391 -19.81 0.91 -7.14
N GLU A 392 -19.60 -0.18 -6.41
CA GLU A 392 -20.38 -0.57 -5.24
C GLU A 392 -19.52 -0.74 -3.97
N LEU A 393 -18.24 -0.31 -4.03
CA LEU A 393 -17.28 -0.42 -2.93
C LEU A 393 -17.82 0.13 -1.61
N GLY A 394 -17.54 -0.59 -0.52
CA GLY A 394 -17.90 -0.19 0.84
C GLY A 394 -19.41 -0.23 1.16
N THR A 395 -20.26 -0.50 0.18
CA THR A 395 -21.73 -0.60 0.37
C THR A 395 -22.23 -2.02 0.17
N LYS A 396 -21.68 -2.74 -0.82
CA LYS A 396 -22.17 -4.06 -1.21
C LYS A 396 -21.93 -5.15 -0.18
N MET A 397 -20.84 -5.06 0.57
CA MET A 397 -20.44 -6.10 1.50
C MET A 397 -21.45 -6.32 2.64
N LYS A 398 -22.22 -5.29 3.01
CA LYS A 398 -23.32 -5.42 3.98
C LYS A 398 -24.43 -6.37 3.50
N GLU A 399 -24.66 -6.42 2.18
CA GLU A 399 -25.63 -7.32 1.55
C GLU A 399 -25.05 -8.72 1.35
N ILE A 400 -23.81 -8.80 0.89
CA ILE A 400 -23.15 -10.08 0.56
C ILE A 400 -22.80 -10.86 1.82
N PHE A 401 -22.14 -10.22 2.79
CA PHE A 401 -21.54 -10.89 3.96
C PHE A 401 -22.51 -11.78 4.75
N PRO A 402 -23.77 -11.37 5.05
CA PRO A 402 -24.72 -12.22 5.76
C PRO A 402 -25.23 -13.42 4.96
N THR A 403 -25.02 -13.44 3.65
CA THR A 403 -25.53 -14.47 2.73
C THR A 403 -24.48 -15.51 2.35
N LEU A 404 -23.23 -15.32 2.78
CA LEU A 404 -22.14 -16.24 2.48
C LEU A 404 -22.39 -17.61 3.10
N ASP A 405 -21.99 -18.65 2.37
CA ASP A 405 -21.96 -20.00 2.92
C ASP A 405 -20.99 -20.03 4.13
N PRO A 406 -21.44 -20.46 5.32
CA PRO A 406 -20.61 -20.39 6.52
C PRO A 406 -19.31 -21.19 6.41
N GLN A 407 -19.31 -22.37 5.78
CA GLN A 407 -18.11 -23.19 5.69
C GLN A 407 -17.08 -22.56 4.75
N LYS A 408 -17.55 -21.97 3.64
CA LYS A 408 -16.66 -21.26 2.71
C LYS A 408 -16.13 -19.96 3.32
N ALA A 409 -16.98 -19.22 4.02
CA ALA A 409 -16.57 -18.01 4.73
C ALA A 409 -15.54 -18.31 5.84
N ASP A 410 -15.70 -19.42 6.56
CA ASP A 410 -14.72 -19.88 7.55
C ASP A 410 -13.38 -20.26 6.90
N HIS A 411 -13.40 -20.94 5.75
CA HIS A 411 -12.18 -21.24 4.99
C HIS A 411 -11.48 -19.97 4.49
N LEU A 412 -12.24 -19.00 3.94
CA LEU A 412 -11.70 -17.69 3.57
C LEU A 412 -11.10 -16.95 4.76
N LEU A 413 -11.75 -17.02 5.92
CA LEU A 413 -11.26 -16.45 7.17
C LEU A 413 -9.93 -17.08 7.61
N GLU A 414 -9.78 -18.40 7.48
CA GLU A 414 -8.54 -19.12 7.80
C GLU A 414 -7.39 -18.70 6.89
N GLU A 415 -7.61 -18.64 5.58
CA GLU A 415 -6.60 -18.17 4.62
C GLU A 415 -6.25 -16.69 4.89
N THR A 416 -7.27 -15.84 5.13
CA THR A 416 -7.07 -14.43 5.55
C THR A 416 -6.19 -14.34 6.80
N GLY A 417 -6.33 -15.29 7.73
CA GLY A 417 -5.53 -15.33 8.95
C GLY A 417 -4.03 -15.50 8.72
N ARG A 418 -3.62 -16.16 7.63
CA ARG A 418 -2.21 -16.26 7.23
C ARG A 418 -1.67 -14.91 6.78
N ASP A 419 -2.43 -14.19 5.96
CA ASP A 419 -2.03 -12.86 5.49
C ASP A 419 -2.02 -11.82 6.61
N PHE A 420 -3.01 -11.88 7.51
CA PHE A 420 -3.13 -10.97 8.65
C PHE A 420 -2.06 -11.20 9.70
N SER A 421 -1.71 -12.44 10.02
CA SER A 421 -0.59 -12.71 10.93
C SER A 421 0.74 -12.24 10.33
N LEU A 422 0.98 -12.45 9.03
CA LEU A 422 2.16 -11.93 8.33
C LEU A 422 2.22 -10.40 8.39
N THR A 423 1.13 -9.74 8.00
CA THR A 423 1.00 -8.28 7.97
C THR A 423 1.14 -7.67 9.36
N GLY A 424 0.55 -8.31 10.38
CA GLY A 424 0.68 -7.92 11.78
C GLY A 424 2.12 -8.02 12.28
N SER A 425 2.79 -9.15 12.07
CA SER A 425 4.20 -9.34 12.42
C SER A 425 5.11 -8.33 11.71
N ALA A 426 4.90 -8.11 10.42
CA ALA A 426 5.68 -7.16 9.63
C ALA A 426 5.51 -5.71 10.10
N THR A 427 4.27 -5.30 10.39
CA THR A 427 3.97 -3.97 10.97
C THR A 427 4.72 -3.77 12.28
N ARG A 428 4.70 -4.78 13.17
CA ARG A 428 5.42 -4.71 14.45
C ARG A 428 6.93 -4.68 14.25
N GLU A 429 7.45 -5.44 13.30
CA GLU A 429 8.90 -5.50 13.06
C GLU A 429 9.45 -4.19 12.54
N ILE A 430 8.80 -3.55 11.56
CA ILE A 430 9.23 -2.23 11.10
C ILE A 430 9.14 -1.19 12.21
N LEU A 431 8.09 -1.20 13.04
CA LEU A 431 8.01 -0.30 14.19
C LEU A 431 9.16 -0.53 15.17
N ARG A 432 9.50 -1.79 15.49
CA ARG A 432 10.66 -2.10 16.35
C ARG A 432 11.96 -1.61 15.72
N SER A 433 12.17 -1.80 14.41
CA SER A 433 13.41 -1.40 13.75
C SER A 433 13.59 0.12 13.71
N LEU A 434 12.49 0.88 13.56
CA LEU A 434 12.50 2.34 13.48
C LEU A 434 12.52 3.02 14.85
N LEU A 435 11.95 2.37 15.86
CA LEU A 435 11.70 2.99 17.18
C LEU A 435 12.59 2.43 18.29
N LYS A 436 13.47 1.46 18.00
CA LYS A 436 14.60 1.12 18.89
C LYS A 436 15.49 2.37 19.05
N ASN A 437 15.79 2.70 20.30
CA ASN A 437 16.64 3.84 20.67
C ASN A 437 18.11 3.60 20.32
#